data_AF-A0A2I0I0M3-F1
#
_entry.id   AF-A0A2I0I0M3-F1
#
_cell.length_a   1.000
_cell.length_b   1.000
_cell.length_c   1.000
_cell.angle_alpha   90.00
_cell.angle_beta   90.00
_cell.angle_gamma   90.00
#
_symmetry.space_group_name_H-M   'P 1'
#
loop_
_entity.id
_entity.type
_entity.pdbx_description
1 polymer ?
#
loop_
_entity_poly.entity_id
_entity_poly.type
_entity_poly.pdbx_seq_one_letter_code
_entity_poly.pdbx_strand_id
1 'polypeptide(L)'
;MTPLLATYGLLDHVEGQATAPSKTITGDDVTEEIGVTLLAAKTSQEAWTSLATSFLIQTAAQEDFLDQQWRDLKKRSRPMSKFIGTVKEQALRYAQIGKPKTPAEINRRIYSGLGPDWEPIVLAQ
;
A
#
# COMPACT_ATOMS: atom_id res chain seq x y z
N MET A 1 -0.63 -0.26 8.35
CA MET A 1 -1.22 0.26 9.60
C MET A 1 -0.55 1.55 10.10
N THR A 2 0.78 1.60 10.19
CA THR A 2 1.53 2.75 10.75
C THR A 2 1.63 4.02 9.89
N PRO A 3 1.69 4.00 8.54
CA PRO A 3 2.03 5.22 7.81
C PRO A 3 0.87 6.22 7.74
N LEU A 4 -0.38 5.78 7.59
CA LEU A 4 -1.51 6.72 7.47
C LEU A 4 -1.95 7.27 8.84
N LEU A 5 -2.04 6.43 9.87
CA LEU A 5 -2.41 6.92 11.21
C LEU A 5 -1.35 7.85 11.82
N ALA A 6 -0.06 7.62 11.52
CA ALA A 6 1.03 8.53 11.88
C ALA A 6 1.05 9.81 11.02
N THR A 7 0.78 9.71 9.70
CA THR A 7 0.78 10.88 8.80
C THR A 7 -0.30 11.91 9.17
N TYR A 8 -1.40 11.46 9.78
CA TYR A 8 -2.52 12.32 10.16
C TYR A 8 -2.62 12.59 11.67
N GLY A 9 -1.68 12.07 12.48
CA GLY A 9 -1.67 12.27 13.95
C GLY A 9 -2.92 11.72 14.65
N LEU A 10 -3.61 10.76 14.02
CA LEU A 10 -4.86 10.19 14.53
C LEU A 10 -4.60 9.15 15.63
N LEU A 11 -3.44 8.48 15.61
CA LEU A 11 -3.07 7.51 16.65
C LEU A 11 -2.88 8.20 18.00
N ASP A 12 -2.09 9.27 18.05
CA ASP A 12 -1.82 10.04 19.28
C ASP A 12 -3.10 10.64 19.88
N HIS A 13 -4.08 10.99 19.04
CA HIS A 13 -5.37 11.47 19.51
C HIS A 13 -6.20 10.36 20.18
N VAL A 14 -6.25 9.18 19.57
CA VAL A 14 -6.96 8.00 20.12
C VAL A 14 -6.30 7.51 21.41
N GLU A 15 -4.98 7.62 21.52
CA GLU A 15 -4.21 7.25 22.72
C GLU A 15 -4.17 8.34 23.80
N GLY A 16 -4.81 9.50 23.57
CA GLY A 16 -4.88 10.61 24.52
C GLY A 16 -3.56 11.39 24.70
N GLN A 17 -2.58 11.16 23.82
CA GLN A 17 -1.29 11.85 23.82
C GLN A 17 -1.33 13.19 23.06
N ALA A 18 -2.33 13.41 22.19
CA ALA A 18 -2.58 14.67 21.50
C ALA A 18 -4.05 15.11 21.61
N THR A 19 -4.26 16.39 21.92
CA THR A 19 -5.61 16.98 22.08
C THR A 19 -6.39 17.11 20.78
N ALA A 20 -5.73 17.08 19.62
CA ALA A 20 -6.36 17.08 18.30
C ALA A 20 -5.42 16.46 17.26
N PRO A 21 -5.96 15.78 16.22
CA PRO A 21 -5.15 15.24 15.12
C PRO A 21 -4.50 16.36 14.31
N SER A 22 -3.31 16.10 13.77
CA SER A 22 -2.48 17.10 13.08
C SER A 22 -3.01 17.54 11.72
N LYS A 23 -4.00 16.82 11.16
CA LYS A 23 -4.68 17.13 9.91
C LYS A 23 -6.17 16.76 9.96
N THR A 24 -6.99 17.59 9.33
CA THR A 24 -8.45 17.38 9.17
C THR A 24 -8.73 16.45 7.99
N ILE A 25 -9.59 15.44 8.18
CA ILE A 25 -10.16 14.65 7.08
C ILE A 25 -11.14 15.55 6.33
N THR A 26 -10.89 15.80 5.05
CA THR A 26 -11.74 16.63 4.19
C THR A 26 -12.73 15.78 3.39
N GLY A 27 -13.75 16.40 2.79
CA GLY A 27 -14.77 15.68 2.02
C GLY A 27 -14.20 14.86 0.85
N ASP A 28 -13.06 15.29 0.30
CA ASP A 28 -12.35 14.57 -0.77
C ASP A 28 -11.69 13.27 -0.27
N ASP A 29 -11.50 13.13 1.05
CA ASP A 29 -10.96 11.93 1.70
C ASP A 29 -12.07 10.91 2.07
N VAL A 30 -13.35 11.30 1.92
CA VAL A 30 -14.53 10.50 2.27
C VAL A 30 -15.22 10.01 1.00
N THR A 31 -15.07 8.72 0.69
CA THR A 31 -15.85 8.11 -0.39
C THR A 31 -17.33 8.04 -0.01
N GLU A 32 -18.23 7.97 -0.99
CA GLU A 32 -19.68 7.86 -0.76
C GLU A 32 -20.04 6.71 0.19
N GLU A 33 -19.33 5.58 0.08
CA GLU A 33 -19.46 4.42 0.95
C GLU A 33 -19.06 4.71 2.42
N ILE A 34 -18.00 5.49 2.63
CA ILE A 34 -17.58 5.95 3.97
C ILE A 34 -18.60 6.96 4.51
N GLY A 35 -19.15 7.83 3.66
CA GLY A 35 -20.17 8.81 4.02
C GLY A 35 -21.48 8.16 4.51
N VAL A 36 -21.96 7.13 3.82
CA VAL A 36 -23.14 6.34 4.24
C VAL A 36 -22.89 5.67 5.59
N THR A 37 -21.70 5.12 5.79
CA THR A 37 -21.30 4.46 7.04
C THR A 37 -21.29 5.44 8.23
N LEU A 38 -20.81 6.66 8.01
CA LEU A 38 -20.82 7.73 9.01
C LEU A 38 -22.24 8.21 9.35
N LEU A 39 -23.11 8.35 8.34
CA LEU A 39 -24.50 8.78 8.54
C LEU A 39 -25.36 7.74 9.26
N ALA A 40 -25.01 6.45 9.14
CA ALA A 40 -25.72 5.36 9.80
C ALA A 40 -25.35 5.21 11.28
N ALA A 41 -24.23 5.78 11.72
CA ALA A 41 -23.76 5.70 13.10
C ALA A 41 -24.61 6.56 14.04
N LYS A 42 -25.06 5.97 15.14
CA LYS A 42 -25.88 6.67 16.16
C LYS A 42 -25.01 7.36 17.21
N THR A 43 -23.75 6.96 17.31
CA THR A 43 -22.77 7.51 18.25
C THR A 43 -21.45 7.80 17.56
N SER A 44 -20.67 8.73 18.12
CA SER A 44 -19.32 9.01 17.64
C SER A 44 -18.41 7.77 17.71
N GLN A 45 -18.60 6.91 18.71
CA GLN A 45 -17.84 5.67 18.83
C GLN A 45 -18.14 4.69 17.68
N GLU A 46 -19.41 4.53 17.30
CA GLU A 46 -19.81 3.69 16.16
C GLU A 46 -19.23 4.22 14.85
N ALA A 47 -19.28 5.55 14.65
CA ALA A 47 -18.70 6.22 13.49
C ALA A 47 -17.18 5.94 13.39
N TRP A 48 -16.44 6.16 14.48
CA TRP A 48 -14.99 5.93 14.53
C TRP A 48 -14.62 4.45 14.34
N THR A 49 -15.37 3.53 14.96
CA THR A 49 -15.13 2.09 14.84
C THR A 49 -15.36 1.63 13.40
N SER A 50 -16.42 2.13 12.76
CA SER A 50 -16.74 1.77 11.38
C SER A 50 -15.72 2.34 10.40
N LEU A 51 -15.31 3.59 10.60
CA LEU A 51 -14.26 4.22 9.81
C LEU A 51 -12.93 3.45 9.91
N ALA A 52 -12.51 3.14 11.13
CA ALA A 52 -11.30 2.35 11.38
C ALA A 52 -11.37 0.98 10.69
N THR A 53 -12.52 0.31 10.77
CA THR A 53 -12.74 -1.00 10.11
C THR A 53 -12.63 -0.88 8.59
N SER A 54 -13.29 0.09 7.97
CA SER A 54 -13.24 0.29 6.52
C SER A 54 -11.82 0.59 6.03
N PHE A 55 -11.07 1.45 6.73
CA PHE A 55 -9.68 1.74 6.39
C PHE A 55 -8.76 0.53 6.57
N LEU A 56 -8.99 -0.31 7.60
CA LEU A 56 -8.23 -1.54 7.80
C LEU A 56 -8.47 -2.54 6.65
N ILE A 57 -9.74 -2.74 6.27
CA ILE A 57 -10.11 -3.61 5.14
C ILE A 57 -9.48 -3.09 3.84
N GLN A 58 -9.58 -1.79 3.58
CA GLN A 58 -9.01 -1.17 2.38
C GLN A 58 -7.48 -1.34 2.33
N THR A 59 -6.80 -1.13 3.46
CA THR A 59 -5.34 -1.32 3.56
C THR A 59 -4.95 -2.77 3.28
N ALA A 60 -5.66 -3.74 3.87
CA ALA A 60 -5.40 -5.16 3.64
C ALA A 60 -5.61 -5.54 2.16
N ALA A 61 -6.71 -5.11 1.55
CA ALA A 61 -6.99 -5.36 0.15
C ALA A 61 -5.95 -4.72 -0.79
N GLN A 62 -5.49 -3.50 -0.47
CA GLN A 62 -4.44 -2.83 -1.24
C GLN A 62 -3.09 -3.57 -1.13
N GLU A 63 -2.74 -4.05 0.06
CA GLU A 63 -1.54 -4.85 0.30
C GLU A 63 -1.58 -6.16 -0.51
N ASP A 64 -2.69 -6.89 -0.43
CA ASP A 64 -2.88 -8.16 -1.16
C ASP A 64 -2.79 -7.95 -2.67
N PHE A 65 -3.39 -6.87 -3.18
CA PHE A 65 -3.32 -6.51 -4.58
C PHE A 65 -1.88 -6.19 -5.01
N LEU A 66 -1.14 -5.40 -4.24
CA LEU A 66 0.26 -5.10 -4.55
C LEU A 66 1.11 -6.37 -4.54
N ASP A 67 0.90 -7.25 -3.57
CA ASP A 67 1.59 -8.54 -3.46
C ASP A 67 1.30 -9.46 -4.64
N GLN A 68 0.04 -9.50 -5.10
CA GLN A 68 -0.31 -10.24 -6.31
C GLN A 68 0.41 -9.65 -7.53
N GLN A 69 0.31 -8.34 -7.75
CA GLN A 69 0.95 -7.72 -8.90
C GLN A 69 2.49 -7.89 -8.87
N TRP A 70 3.11 -7.88 -7.68
CA TRP A 70 4.54 -8.12 -7.50
C TRP A 70 4.92 -9.56 -7.87
N ARG A 71 4.13 -10.55 -7.45
CA ARG A 71 4.35 -11.97 -7.82
C ARG A 71 4.19 -12.21 -9.32
N ASP A 72 3.21 -11.56 -9.94
CA ASP A 72 2.88 -11.75 -11.36
C ASP A 72 3.75 -10.93 -12.31
N LEU A 73 4.61 -10.06 -11.77
CA LEU A 73 5.49 -9.22 -12.56
C LEU A 73 6.52 -10.07 -13.32
N LYS A 74 6.38 -10.10 -14.64
CA LYS A 74 7.27 -10.77 -15.58
C LYS A 74 7.61 -9.88 -16.77
N LYS A 75 8.85 -9.95 -17.25
CA LYS A 75 9.30 -9.29 -18.47
C LYS A 75 8.48 -9.77 -19.66
N ARG A 76 8.33 -11.07 -19.90
CA ARG A 76 7.65 -11.58 -21.11
C ARG A 76 8.25 -10.92 -22.37
N SER A 77 7.40 -10.49 -23.31
CA SER A 77 7.77 -9.84 -24.57
C SER A 77 8.10 -8.35 -24.47
N ARG A 78 7.91 -7.67 -23.32
CA ARG A 78 8.23 -6.22 -23.22
C ARG A 78 9.75 -5.98 -23.19
N PRO A 79 10.19 -4.79 -23.65
CA PRO A 79 11.57 -4.35 -23.51
C PRO A 79 12.04 -4.35 -22.05
N MET A 80 13.33 -4.62 -21.85
CA MET A 80 13.97 -4.65 -20.52
C MET A 80 13.77 -3.34 -19.76
N SER A 81 13.92 -2.20 -20.43
CA SER A 81 13.73 -0.87 -19.83
C SER A 81 12.32 -0.66 -19.29
N LYS A 82 11.29 -1.11 -20.03
CA LYS A 82 9.89 -1.06 -19.58
C LYS A 82 9.65 -2.00 -18.39
N PHE A 83 10.22 -3.20 -18.42
CA PHE A 83 10.13 -4.13 -17.29
C PHE A 83 10.75 -3.55 -16.01
N ILE A 84 11.99 -3.08 -16.07
CA ILE A 84 12.68 -2.46 -14.92
C ILE A 84 11.94 -1.22 -14.43
N GLY A 85 11.39 -0.40 -15.34
CA GLY A 85 10.54 0.72 -14.98
C GLY A 85 9.33 0.29 -14.14
N THR A 86 8.61 -0.76 -14.56
CA THR A 86 7.47 -1.28 -13.81
C THR A 86 7.88 -1.85 -12.44
N VAL A 87 9.03 -2.54 -12.34
CA VAL A 87 9.55 -3.01 -11.03
C VAL A 87 9.73 -1.83 -10.06
N LYS A 88 10.38 -0.75 -10.54
CA LYS A 88 10.65 0.44 -9.72
C LYS A 88 9.38 1.15 -9.29
N GLU A 89 8.42 1.29 -10.20
CA GLU A 89 7.12 1.90 -9.91
C GLU A 89 6.38 1.12 -8.81
N GLN A 90 6.39 -0.22 -8.88
CA GLN A 90 5.79 -1.05 -7.85
C GLN A 90 6.50 -0.93 -6.50
N ALA A 91 7.83 -0.94 -6.50
CA ALA A 91 8.61 -0.75 -5.27
C ALA A 91 8.32 0.61 -4.61
N LEU A 92 8.07 1.65 -5.41
CA LEU A 92 7.63 2.95 -4.91
C LEU A 92 6.25 2.89 -4.24
N ARG A 93 5.29 2.16 -4.84
CA ARG A 93 3.95 1.96 -4.24
C ARG A 93 4.02 1.24 -2.89
N TYR A 94 4.91 0.26 -2.75
CA TYR A 94 5.20 -0.37 -1.46
C TYR A 94 5.74 0.61 -0.42
N ALA A 95 6.63 1.53 -0.81
CA ALA A 95 7.13 2.56 0.09
C ALA A 95 6.02 3.54 0.53
N GLN A 96 5.10 3.89 -0.37
CA GLN A 96 3.96 4.77 -0.07
C GLN A 96 3.01 4.19 0.99
N ILE A 97 2.86 2.86 1.04
CA ILE A 97 2.08 2.17 2.07
C ILE A 97 2.92 1.77 3.30
N GLY A 98 4.13 2.33 3.45
CA GLY A 98 5.01 2.12 4.60
C GLY A 98 5.61 0.71 4.69
N LYS A 99 5.60 -0.06 3.60
CA LYS A 99 6.18 -1.40 3.51
C LYS A 99 7.22 -1.48 2.39
N PRO A 100 8.26 -0.62 2.39
CA PRO A 100 9.23 -0.56 1.29
C PRO A 100 9.92 -1.91 1.06
N LYS A 101 10.09 -2.30 -0.20
CA LYS A 101 10.90 -3.48 -0.57
C LYS A 101 12.38 -3.16 -0.41
N THR A 102 13.12 -4.12 0.12
CA THR A 102 14.58 -4.05 0.22
C THR A 102 15.24 -4.15 -1.15
N PRO A 103 16.48 -3.66 -1.31
CA PRO A 103 17.23 -3.85 -2.55
C PRO A 103 17.34 -5.32 -2.97
N ALA A 104 17.51 -6.23 -2.00
CA ALA A 104 17.59 -7.66 -2.26
C ALA A 104 16.28 -8.24 -2.83
N GLU A 105 15.13 -7.85 -2.29
CA GLU A 105 13.82 -8.27 -2.82
C GLU A 105 13.56 -7.73 -4.22
N ILE A 106 13.95 -6.48 -4.49
CA ILE A 106 13.84 -5.86 -5.80
C ILE A 106 14.72 -6.61 -6.81
N ASN A 107 15.98 -6.86 -6.47
CA ASN A 107 16.91 -7.62 -7.32
C ASN A 107 16.39 -9.03 -7.60
N ARG A 108 15.92 -9.73 -6.56
CA ARG A 108 15.32 -11.06 -6.69
C ARG A 108 14.14 -11.05 -7.66
N ARG A 109 13.25 -10.06 -7.56
CA ARG A 109 12.10 -9.90 -8.45
C ARG A 109 12.52 -9.64 -9.90
N ILE A 110 13.57 -8.84 -10.11
CA ILE A 110 14.13 -8.59 -11.44
C ILE A 110 14.58 -9.92 -12.03
N TYR A 111 15.50 -10.64 -11.37
CA TYR A 111 16.06 -11.90 -11.87
C TYR A 111 14.97 -12.94 -12.16
N SER A 112 14.06 -13.18 -11.20
CA SER A 112 12.98 -14.16 -11.37
C SER A 112 11.92 -13.73 -12.39
N GLY A 113 11.92 -12.47 -12.83
CA GLY A 113 10.99 -11.93 -13.81
C GLY A 113 11.51 -11.92 -15.25
N LEU A 114 12.82 -12.15 -15.48
CA LEU A 114 13.42 -12.07 -16.81
C LEU A 114 12.98 -13.19 -17.76
N GLY A 115 12.70 -14.37 -17.22
CA GLY A 115 12.34 -15.57 -17.97
C GLY A 115 13.55 -16.46 -18.31
N PRO A 116 13.29 -17.67 -18.85
CA PRO A 116 14.29 -18.72 -19.02
C PRO A 116 15.44 -18.33 -19.95
N ASP A 117 15.19 -17.47 -20.94
CA ASP A 117 16.23 -16.99 -21.88
C ASP A 117 17.40 -16.28 -21.17
N TRP A 118 17.19 -15.82 -19.93
CA TRP A 118 18.18 -15.10 -19.14
C TRP A 118 18.78 -15.92 -17.99
N GLU A 119 18.20 -17.08 -17.66
CA GLU A 119 18.69 -17.94 -16.57
C GLU A 119 20.16 -18.35 -16.74
N PRO A 120 20.63 -18.76 -17.94
CA PRO A 120 22.04 -19.13 -18.12
C PRO A 120 23.01 -17.96 -17.83
N ILE A 121 22.60 -16.73 -18.13
CA ILE A 121 23.44 -15.53 -17.94
C ILE A 121 23.47 -15.14 -16.46
N VAL A 122 22.31 -15.22 -15.78
CA VAL A 122 22.19 -14.87 -14.36
C VAL A 122 22.93 -15.88 -13.47
N LEU A 123 22.92 -17.17 -13.83
CA LEU A 123 23.61 -18.23 -13.07
C LEU A 123 25.12 -18.30 -13.34
N ALA A 124 25.62 -17.62 -14.37
CA ALA A 124 27.03 -17.62 -14.73
C ALA A 124 27.87 -16.52 -14.02
N GLN A 125 27.25 -15.70 -13.17
CA GLN A 125 27.91 -14.69 -12.33
C GLN A 125 28.09 -15.17 -10.90
#